data_AF-A0A7S2V029-F1
#
_entry.id   AF-A0A7S2V029-F1
#
_cell.length_a   1.000
_cell.length_b   1.000
_cell.length_c   1.000
_cell.angle_alpha   90.00
_cell.angle_beta   90.00
_cell.angle_gamma   90.00
#
_symmetry.space_group_name_H-M   'P 1'
#
loop_
_entity.id
_entity.type
_entity.pdbx_description
1 polymer ?
#
loop_
_entity_poly.entity_id
_entity_poly.type
_entity_poly.pdbx_seq_one_letter_code
_entity_poly.pdbx_strand_id
1 'polypeptide(L)'
;RRPLLLSSVLLRQNPHNVHEWHKRVKLFKDQPNKVIVCYTEAVKTVDPKLALGKLHTLWLSFARFYEDHEDLDNARVILRKATQVGYKNVEECASVWCAWGEMELRHDCFEEALQ
;
A
#
# COMPACT_ATOMS: atom_id res chain seq x y z
N ARG A 1 1.66 -15.93 18.11
CA ARG A 1 3.09 -15.54 18.32
C ARG A 1 4.05 -16.16 17.29
N ARG A 2 3.99 -17.47 16.96
CA ARG A 2 4.81 -18.12 15.89
C ARG A 2 4.77 -17.47 14.48
N PRO A 3 3.62 -17.01 13.93
CA PRO A 3 3.58 -16.49 12.56
C PRO A 3 4.30 -15.15 12.36
N LEU A 4 4.38 -14.30 13.39
CA LEU A 4 5.10 -13.02 13.31
C LEU A 4 6.61 -13.22 13.19
N LEU A 5 7.17 -14.19 13.93
CA LEU A 5 8.58 -14.54 13.84
C LEU A 5 8.91 -15.10 12.46
N LEU A 6 8.07 -16.00 11.94
CA LEU A 6 8.24 -16.54 10.59
C LEU A 6 8.20 -15.44 9.51
N SER A 7 7.22 -14.53 9.57
CA SER A 7 7.16 -13.39 8.66
C SER A 7 8.41 -12.49 8.75
N SER A 8 8.97 -12.34 9.96
CA SER A 8 10.18 -11.54 10.17
C SER A 8 11.43 -12.22 9.60
N VAL A 9 11.51 -13.55 9.65
CA VAL A 9 12.60 -14.32 9.04
C VAL A 9 12.51 -14.24 7.52
N LEU A 10 11.32 -14.42 6.95
CA LEU A 10 11.11 -14.37 5.49
C LEU A 10 11.42 -12.97 4.91
N LEU A 11 11.01 -11.90 5.59
CA LEU A 11 11.31 -10.54 5.15
C LEU A 11 12.77 -10.13 5.37
N ARG A 12 13.50 -10.76 6.31
CA ARG A 12 14.96 -10.60 6.41
C ARG A 12 15.68 -11.31 5.26
N GLN A 13 15.16 -12.45 4.81
CA GLN A 13 15.72 -13.18 3.68
C GLN A 13 15.42 -12.49 2.35
N ASN A 14 14.20 -11.97 2.19
CA ASN A 14 13.80 -11.25 0.99
C ASN A 14 12.90 -10.04 1.34
N PRO A 15 13.50 -8.87 1.57
CA PRO A 15 12.77 -7.66 1.94
C PRO A 15 11.86 -7.12 0.83
N HIS A 16 12.08 -7.55 -0.42
CA HIS A 16 11.35 -7.10 -1.60
C HIS A 16 10.15 -7.98 -1.95
N ASN A 17 9.84 -8.99 -1.14
CA ASN A 17 8.69 -9.86 -1.36
C ASN A 17 7.38 -9.21 -0.89
N VAL A 18 6.62 -8.71 -1.86
CA VAL A 18 5.36 -7.99 -1.64
C VAL A 18 4.31 -8.88 -0.97
N HIS A 19 4.28 -10.17 -1.30
CA HIS A 19 3.28 -11.10 -0.76
C HIS A 19 3.46 -11.34 0.74
N GLU A 20 4.71 -11.41 1.22
CA GLU A 20 5.00 -11.57 2.64
C GLU A 20 4.65 -10.32 3.45
N TRP A 21 4.82 -9.12 2.87
CA TRP A 21 4.34 -7.89 3.48
C TRP A 21 2.82 -7.87 3.67
N HIS A 22 2.06 -8.30 2.67
CA HIS A 22 0.60 -8.44 2.80
C HIS A 22 0.18 -9.44 3.87
N LYS A 23 0.86 -10.60 3.94
CA LYS A 23 0.62 -11.57 5.02
C LYS A 23 0.90 -10.95 6.39
N ARG A 24 2.00 -10.22 6.52
CA ARG A 24 2.38 -9.56 7.78
C ARG A 24 1.35 -8.53 8.22
N VAL A 25 0.84 -7.72 7.30
CA VAL A 25 -0.24 -6.77 7.62
C VAL A 25 -1.48 -7.49 8.14
N LYS A 26 -1.89 -8.60 7.51
CA LYS A 26 -3.05 -9.39 7.97
C LYS A 26 -2.88 -9.93 9.39
N LEU A 27 -1.64 -10.16 9.84
CA LEU A 27 -1.36 -10.56 11.23
C LEU A 27 -1.59 -9.44 12.24
N PHE A 28 -1.61 -8.18 11.80
CA PHE A 28 -1.83 -6.99 12.63
C PHE A 28 -3.24 -6.41 12.49
N LYS A 29 -4.18 -7.09 11.82
CA LYS A 29 -5.53 -6.59 11.51
C LYS A 29 -6.29 -5.99 12.71
N ASP A 30 -6.07 -6.50 13.92
CA ASP A 30 -6.74 -6.04 15.14
C ASP A 30 -6.00 -4.87 15.84
N GLN A 31 -4.93 -4.35 15.25
CA GLN A 31 -4.03 -3.33 15.80
C GLN A 31 -3.70 -2.26 14.73
N PRO A 32 -4.52 -1.22 14.55
CA PRO A 32 -4.40 -0.26 13.46
C PRO A 32 -3.03 0.45 13.44
N ASN A 33 -2.51 0.84 14.60
CA ASN A 33 -1.18 1.45 14.73
C ASN A 33 -0.06 0.57 14.14
N LYS A 34 -0.15 -0.76 14.33
CA LYS A 34 0.85 -1.70 13.79
C LYS A 34 0.69 -1.93 12.30
N VAL A 35 -0.54 -1.87 11.79
CA VAL A 35 -0.81 -1.93 10.34
C VAL A 35 -0.15 -0.74 9.64
N ILE A 36 -0.34 0.47 10.16
CA ILE A 36 0.26 1.69 9.60
C ILE A 36 1.80 1.60 9.59
N VAL A 37 2.40 1.21 10.72
CA VAL A 37 3.86 1.03 10.81
C VAL A 37 4.33 -0.03 9.82
N CYS A 38 3.63 -1.16 9.73
CA CYS A 38 3.98 -2.25 8.83
C CYS A 38 3.91 -1.83 7.35
N TYR A 39 2.87 -1.11 6.92
CA TYR A 39 2.79 -0.58 5.55
C TYR A 39 3.86 0.45 5.29
N THR A 40 4.11 1.36 6.24
CA THR A 40 5.15 2.39 6.11
C THR A 40 6.55 1.77 5.98
N GLU A 41 6.85 0.72 6.74
CA GLU A 41 8.07 -0.07 6.61
C GLU A 41 8.11 -0.78 5.24
N ALA A 42 7.01 -1.41 4.82
CA ALA A 42 6.93 -2.13 3.56
C ALA A 42 7.28 -1.24 2.36
N VAL A 43 6.61 -0.09 2.24
CA VAL A 43 6.79 0.82 1.09
C VAL A 43 8.17 1.50 1.08
N LYS A 44 8.82 1.64 2.23
CA LYS A 44 10.20 2.14 2.33
C LYS A 44 11.24 1.07 2.01
N THR A 45 10.92 -0.20 2.27
CA THR A 45 11.85 -1.33 2.18
C THR A 45 11.86 -1.97 0.80
N VAL A 46 10.70 -2.04 0.14
CA VAL A 46 10.59 -2.68 -1.17
C VAL A 46 11.11 -1.74 -2.25
N ASP A 47 12.22 -2.10 -2.90
CA ASP A 47 12.68 -1.46 -4.12
C ASP A 47 11.76 -1.88 -5.29
N PRO A 48 11.13 -0.93 -6.02
CA PRO A 48 10.27 -1.23 -7.16
C PRO A 48 10.92 -2.09 -8.25
N LYS A 49 12.25 -2.02 -8.43
CA LYS A 49 12.98 -2.78 -9.45
C LYS A 49 13.23 -4.23 -9.03
N LEU A 50 13.35 -4.47 -7.73
CA LEU A 50 13.61 -5.78 -7.13
C LEU A 50 12.34 -6.45 -6.58
N ALA A 51 11.21 -5.75 -6.62
CA ALA A 51 9.95 -6.21 -6.08
C ALA A 51 9.55 -7.56 -6.67
N LEU A 52 9.35 -8.55 -5.79
CA LEU A 52 8.74 -9.81 -6.15
C LEU A 52 7.24 -9.72 -5.87
N GLY A 53 6.48 -9.54 -6.94
CA GLY A 53 5.05 -9.31 -6.93
C GLY A 53 4.69 -7.88 -7.36
N LYS A 54 3.44 -7.50 -7.12
CA LYS A 54 2.86 -6.23 -7.59
C LYS A 54 2.97 -5.17 -6.51
N LEU A 55 3.96 -4.28 -6.58
CA LEU A 55 4.22 -3.28 -5.53
C LEU A 55 3.05 -2.32 -5.33
N HIS A 56 2.36 -1.92 -6.41
CA HIS A 56 1.20 -1.03 -6.32
C HIS A 56 0.12 -1.59 -5.36
N THR A 57 -0.02 -2.91 -5.24
CA THR A 57 -1.03 -3.50 -4.33
C THR A 57 -0.80 -3.15 -2.85
N LEU A 58 0.46 -2.96 -2.43
CA LEU A 58 0.76 -2.49 -1.06
C LEU A 58 0.30 -1.05 -0.87
N TRP A 59 0.58 -0.19 -1.85
CA TRP A 59 0.15 1.21 -1.84
C TRP A 59 -1.37 1.34 -1.85
N LEU A 60 -2.05 0.60 -2.72
CA LEU A 60 -3.51 0.57 -2.79
C LEU A 60 -4.14 0.07 -1.50
N SER A 61 -3.60 -1.01 -0.93
CA SER A 61 -4.12 -1.53 0.35
C SER A 61 -3.85 -0.56 1.50
N PHE A 62 -2.75 0.20 1.45
CA PHE A 62 -2.44 1.20 2.46
C PHE A 62 -3.37 2.42 2.35
N ALA A 63 -3.64 2.90 1.13
CA ALA A 63 -4.62 3.96 0.89
C ALA A 63 -6.02 3.53 1.32
N ARG A 64 -6.44 2.31 0.94
CA ARG A 64 -7.72 1.74 1.35
C ARG A 64 -7.85 1.58 2.85
N PHE A 65 -6.76 1.26 3.56
CA PHE A 65 -6.77 1.21 5.01
C PHE A 65 -7.12 2.57 5.63
N TYR A 66 -6.64 3.69 5.06
CA TYR A 66 -7.04 5.03 5.50
C TYR A 66 -8.48 5.37 5.06
N GLU A 67 -8.88 5.01 3.83
CA GLU A 67 -10.26 5.16 3.33
C GLU A 67 -11.27 4.46 4.26
N ASP A 68 -10.99 3.22 4.68
CA ASP A 68 -11.83 2.44 5.59
C ASP A 68 -11.94 3.07 7.01
N HIS A 69 -11.04 3.98 7.38
CA HIS A 69 -11.07 4.74 8.64
C HIS A 69 -11.55 6.18 8.44
N GLU A 70 -12.18 6.49 7.30
CA GLU A 70 -12.70 7.82 6.93
C GLU A 70 -11.62 8.92 6.86
N ASP A 71 -10.35 8.53 6.71
CA ASP A 71 -9.20 9.44 6.64
C ASP A 71 -8.76 9.63 5.19
N LEU A 72 -9.58 10.34 4.42
CA LEU A 72 -9.36 10.58 2.99
C LEU A 72 -8.10 11.43 2.73
N ASP A 73 -7.80 12.38 3.61
CA ASP A 73 -6.61 13.24 3.48
C ASP A 73 -5.34 12.40 3.48
N ASN A 74 -5.20 11.48 4.43
CA ASN A 74 -4.05 10.57 4.44
C ASN A 74 -4.09 9.58 3.27
N ALA A 75 -5.27 9.08 2.88
CA ALA A 75 -5.39 8.22 1.69
C ALA A 75 -4.86 8.91 0.42
N ARG A 76 -5.24 10.18 0.18
CA ARG A 76 -4.73 11.01 -0.93
C ARG A 76 -3.22 11.21 -0.87
N VAL A 77 -2.66 11.46 0.33
CA VAL A 77 -1.20 11.58 0.51
C VAL A 77 -0.48 10.28 0.16
N ILE A 78 -1.03 9.12 0.54
CA ILE A 78 -0.46 7.82 0.19
C ILE A 78 -0.55 7.57 -1.32
N LEU A 79 -1.68 7.85 -1.96
CA LEU A 79 -1.86 7.69 -3.40
C LEU A 79 -0.94 8.62 -4.20
N ARG A 80 -0.77 9.88 -3.78
CA ARG A 80 0.18 10.83 -4.39
C ARG A 80 1.62 10.35 -4.32
N LYS A 81 2.00 9.72 -3.21
CA LYS A 81 3.33 9.10 -3.08
C LYS A 81 3.45 7.89 -4.00
N ALA A 82 2.41 7.07 -4.08
CA ALA A 82 2.36 5.91 -4.96
C ALA A 82 2.51 6.29 -6.44
N THR A 83 1.88 7.37 -6.92
CA THR A 83 2.02 7.84 -8.31
C THR A 83 3.42 8.31 -8.67
N GLN A 84 4.25 8.67 -7.68
CA GLN A 84 5.63 9.11 -7.89
C GLN A 84 6.63 7.93 -7.85
N VAL A 85 6.18 6.71 -7.55
CA VAL A 85 7.04 5.53 -7.52
C VAL A 85 7.42 5.13 -8.95
N GLY A 86 8.72 4.95 -9.18
CA GLY A 86 9.25 4.40 -10.43
C GLY A 86 8.99 2.90 -10.55
N TYR A 87 7.72 2.51 -10.72
CA TYR A 87 7.34 1.11 -10.92
C TYR A 87 8.03 0.50 -12.14
N LYS A 88 8.26 -0.81 -12.11
CA LYS A 88 8.85 -1.55 -13.24
C LYS A 88 7.94 -1.56 -14.46
N ASN A 89 6.62 -1.67 -14.24
CA ASN A 89 5.62 -1.74 -15.29
C ASN A 89 4.69 -0.52 -15.24
N VAL A 90 4.39 0.04 -16.41
CA VAL A 90 3.48 1.20 -16.54
C VAL A 90 2.06 0.87 -16.06
N GLU A 91 1.62 -0.38 -16.25
CA GLU A 91 0.31 -0.88 -15.79
C GLU A 91 0.12 -0.75 -14.28
N GLU A 92 1.20 -0.86 -13.49
CA GLU A 92 1.13 -0.68 -12.04
C GLU A 92 0.85 0.77 -11.66
N CYS A 93 1.47 1.71 -12.36
CA CYS A 93 1.19 3.13 -12.19
C CYS A 93 -0.26 3.45 -12.60
N ALA A 94 -0.71 2.94 -13.75
CA ALA A 94 -2.09 3.11 -14.20
C ALA A 94 -3.11 2.57 -13.19
N SER A 95 -2.83 1.43 -12.56
CA SER A 95 -3.68 0.85 -11.52
C SER A 95 -3.80 1.77 -10.30
N VAL A 96 -2.73 2.49 -9.93
CA VAL A 96 -2.76 3.49 -8.84
C VAL A 96 -3.66 4.66 -9.20
N TRP A 97 -3.53 5.20 -10.42
CA TRP A 97 -4.36 6.29 -10.90
C TRP A 97 -5.84 5.92 -10.99
N CYS A 98 -6.16 4.73 -11.52
CA CYS A 98 -7.54 4.24 -11.56
C CYS A 98 -8.13 4.12 -10.16
N ALA A 99 -7.40 3.53 -9.22
CA ALA A 99 -7.88 3.39 -7.85
C ALA A 99 -8.06 4.75 -7.14
N TRP A 100 -7.22 5.74 -7.45
CA TRP A 100 -7.42 7.10 -6.95
C TRP A 100 -8.69 7.72 -7.52
N GLY A 101 -8.89 7.69 -8.84
CA GLY A 101 -10.13 8.17 -9.45
C GLY A 101 -11.38 7.47 -8.90
N GLU A 102 -11.34 6.15 -8.73
CA GLU A 102 -12.43 5.39 -8.11
C GLU A 102 -12.69 5.80 -6.65
N MET A 103 -11.65 6.15 -5.88
CA MET A 103 -11.81 6.65 -4.52
C MET A 103 -12.51 8.02 -4.53
N GLU A 104 -12.05 8.97 -5.33
CA GLU A 104 -12.67 10.30 -5.40
C GLU A 104 -14.15 10.23 -5.85
N LEU A 105 -14.44 9.36 -6.82
CA LEU A 105 -15.82 9.11 -7.29
C LEU A 105 -16.72 8.48 -6.21
N ARG A 106 -16.19 7.63 -5.33
CA ARG A 106 -16.98 7.01 -4.24
C ARG A 106 -17.36 7.98 -3.13
N HIS A 107 -16.54 9.01 -2.90
CA HIS A 107 -16.71 9.96 -1.81
C HIS A 107 -17.33 11.30 -2.27
N ASP A 108 -17.99 11.31 -3.44
CA ASP A 108 -18.71 12.47 -4.01
C ASP A 108 -17.88 13.76 -4.07
N CYS A 109 -16.54 13.65 -4.08
CA CYS A 109 -15.63 14.78 -4.29
C CYS A 109 -15.53 15.11 -5.78
N PHE A 110 -16.66 15.51 -6.39
CA PHE A 110 -16.75 15.85 -7.81
C PHE A 110 -15.88 17.05 -8.22
N GLU A 111 -15.44 17.90 -7.28
CA GLU A 111 -14.59 19.05 -7.59
C GLU A 111 -13.10 18.70 -7.81
N GLU A 112 -12.58 17.64 -7.18
CA GLU A 112 -11.17 17.25 -7.33
C GLU A 112 -10.92 16.24 -8.46
N ALA A 113 -11.97 15.56 -8.94
CA ALA A 113 -11.87 14.58 -10.04
C ALA A 113 -11.67 15.22 -11.44
N LEU A 114 -11.72 16.55 -11.54
CA LEU A 114 -11.73 17.30 -12.81
C LEU A 114 -10.47 18.16 -13.05
N GLN A 115 -9.48 18.13 -12.14
CA GLN A 115 -8.27 18.98 -12.20
C GLN A 115 -7.00 18.22 -12.58
#